data_AF-A0A834IZK1-F1
#
_entry.id   AF-A0A834IZK1-F1
#
_cell.length_a   1.000
_cell.length_b   1.000
_cell.length_c   1.000
_cell.angle_alpha   90.00
_cell.angle_beta   90.00
_cell.angle_gamma   90.00
#
_symmetry.space_group_name_H-M   'P 1'
#
loop_
_entity.id
_entity.type
_entity.pdbx_description
1 polymer ?
#
loop_
_entity_poly.entity_id
_entity_poly.type
_entity_poly.pdbx_seq_one_letter_code
_entity_poly.pdbx_strand_id
1 'polypeptide(L)'
;MSSINLDAIHIYKDEIQEYDILKDIITTYNQEDAFYVLDLGIIMKKHQDWIKKMPRIVPYYAVKCNPNPMVIKLLADMNACFDCASKVNNFNFI
;
A
#
# COMPACT_ATOMS: atom_id res chain seq x y z
N MET A 1 1.87 -3.77 18.13
CA MET A 1 2.47 -3.08 16.96
C MET A 1 2.81 -4.14 15.96
N SER A 2 2.03 -4.26 14.89
CA SER A 2 2.29 -5.28 13.89
C SER A 2 3.38 -4.76 12.95
N SER A 3 4.56 -5.35 12.95
CA SER A 3 5.64 -4.96 12.02
C SER A 3 5.23 -5.30 10.57
N ILE A 4 5.63 -4.46 9.61
CA ILE A 4 5.55 -4.79 8.18
C ILE A 4 6.57 -5.91 7.93
N ASN A 5 6.14 -7.00 7.29
CA ASN A 5 7.07 -8.03 6.85
C ASN A 5 7.86 -7.49 5.65
N LEU A 6 9.15 -7.19 5.87
CA LEU A 6 10.04 -6.66 4.84
C LEU A 6 10.37 -7.70 3.77
N ASP A 7 10.25 -8.99 4.06
CA ASP A 7 10.49 -10.07 3.09
C ASP A 7 9.41 -10.12 2.00
N ALA A 8 8.28 -9.44 2.21
CA ALA A 8 7.17 -9.35 1.27
C ALA A 8 7.23 -8.11 0.37
N ILE A 9 8.25 -7.26 0.51
CA ILE A 9 8.39 -6.03 -0.29
C ILE A 9 9.77 -5.95 -0.93
N HIS A 10 9.80 -5.38 -2.14
CA HIS A 10 11.04 -5.02 -2.81
C HIS A 10 11.29 -3.52 -2.62
N ILE A 11 12.47 -3.17 -2.10
CA ILE A 11 12.86 -1.78 -1.87
C ILE A 11 13.65 -1.30 -3.08
N TYR A 12 13.13 -0.27 -3.74
CA TYR A 12 13.79 0.42 -4.84
C TYR A 12 14.19 1.83 -4.39
N LYS A 13 15.25 2.37 -5.00
CA LYS A 13 15.61 3.78 -4.81
C LYS A 13 14.67 4.67 -5.61
N ASP A 14 14.40 5.86 -5.09
CA ASP A 14 13.52 6.85 -5.74
C ASP A 14 13.99 7.29 -7.13
N GLU A 15 15.27 7.09 -7.47
CA GLU A 15 15.78 7.43 -8.81
C GLU A 15 15.34 6.45 -9.91
N ILE A 16 14.97 5.22 -9.52
CA ILE A 16 14.60 4.16 -10.45
C ILE A 16 13.22 4.46 -11.03
N GLN A 17 13.10 4.41 -12.35
CA GLN A 17 11.81 4.60 -13.02
C GLN A 17 10.95 3.34 -12.88
N GLU A 18 9.64 3.51 -12.69
CA GLU A 18 8.71 2.39 -12.48
C GLU A 18 8.71 1.40 -13.65
N TYR A 19 8.96 1.91 -14.87
CA TYR A 19 9.05 1.08 -16.07
C TYR A 19 10.26 0.14 -16.07
N ASP A 20 11.36 0.55 -15.45
CA ASP A 20 12.55 -0.29 -15.33
C ASP A 20 12.32 -1.42 -14.31
N ILE A 21 11.58 -1.14 -13.23
CA ILE A 21 11.14 -2.16 -12.25
C ILE A 21 10.25 -3.21 -12.93
N LEU A 22 9.26 -2.76 -13.73
CA LEU A 22 8.39 -3.66 -14.46
C LEU A 22 9.17 -4.57 -15.41
N LYS A 23 10.11 -4.00 -16.18
CA LYS A 23 10.97 -4.78 -17.07
C LYS A 23 11.80 -5.80 -16.32
N ASP A 24 12.43 -5.40 -15.21
CA ASP A 24 13.25 -6.29 -14.40
C ASP A 24 12.45 -7.49 -13.88
N ILE A 25 11.24 -7.26 -13.37
CA ILE A 25 10.34 -8.33 -12.92
C ILE A 25 9.98 -9.27 -14.09
N ILE A 26 9.62 -8.72 -15.26
CA ILE A 26 9.27 -9.51 -16.45
C ILE A 26 10.45 -10.40 -16.85
N THR A 27 11.65 -9.83 -16.93
CA THR A 27 12.83 -10.57 -17.39
C THR A 27 13.36 -11.56 -16.35
N THR A 28 13.35 -11.21 -15.07
CA THR A 28 13.92 -12.03 -13.99
C THR A 28 13.09 -13.27 -13.70
N TYR A 29 11.75 -13.14 -13.73
CA TYR A 29 10.84 -14.24 -13.43
C TYR A 29 10.24 -14.90 -14.68
N ASN A 30 10.63 -14.46 -15.88
CA ASN A 30 9.99 -14.82 -17.14
C ASN A 30 8.45 -14.71 -17.02
N GLN A 31 8.00 -13.56 -16.50
CA GLN A 31 6.59 -13.36 -16.17
C GLN A 31 5.78 -13.09 -17.45
N GLU A 32 4.95 -14.05 -17.84
CA GLU A 32 4.06 -13.96 -19.01
C GLU A 32 2.60 -13.68 -18.62
N ASP A 33 2.23 -13.96 -17.36
CA ASP A 33 0.90 -13.68 -16.84
C ASP A 33 0.74 -12.20 -16.46
N ALA A 34 -0.52 -11.73 -16.48
CA ALA A 34 -0.84 -10.40 -15.99
C ALA A 34 -0.52 -10.27 -14.49
N PHE A 35 0.21 -9.22 -14.13
CA PHE A 35 0.58 -8.93 -12.75
C PHE A 35 0.44 -7.44 -12.44
N TYR A 36 0.47 -7.10 -11.16
CA TYR A 36 0.42 -5.72 -10.66
C TYR A 36 1.68 -5.39 -9.87
N VAL A 37 2.13 -4.14 -9.99
CA VAL A 37 3.11 -3.54 -9.08
C VAL A 37 2.37 -2.56 -8.18
N LEU A 38 2.51 -2.72 -6.88
CA LEU A 38 1.92 -1.85 -5.88
C LEU A 38 3.02 -0.96 -5.26
N ASP A 39 3.01 0.32 -5.62
CA ASP A 39 3.89 1.30 -5.00
C ASP A 39 3.33 1.76 -3.64
N LEU A 40 3.91 1.23 -2.57
CA LEU A 40 3.59 1.61 -1.19
C LEU A 40 4.09 3.02 -0.83
N GLY A 41 5.16 3.50 -1.46
CA GLY A 41 5.72 4.84 -1.25
C GLY A 41 4.74 5.93 -1.67
N ILE A 42 4.02 5.73 -2.78
CA ILE A 42 2.96 6.66 -3.22
C ILE A 42 1.82 6.73 -2.20
N ILE A 43 1.41 5.60 -1.63
CA ILE A 43 0.34 5.56 -0.61
C ILE A 43 0.77 6.31 0.64
N MET A 44 1.99 6.04 1.12
CA MET A 44 2.58 6.74 2.25
C MET A 44 2.63 8.25 2.03
N LYS A 45 3.14 8.69 0.87
CA LYS A 45 3.22 10.10 0.49
C LYS A 45 1.84 10.75 0.45
N LYS A 46 0.83 10.09 -0.11
CA LYS A 46 -0.55 10.61 -0.17
C LYS A 46 -1.17 10.80 1.22
N HIS A 47 -0.94 9.87 2.15
CA HIS A 47 -1.43 9.99 3.52
C HIS A 47 -0.76 11.16 4.26
N GLN A 48 0.56 11.27 4.16
CA GLN A 48 1.31 12.40 4.74
C GLN A 48 0.86 13.74 4.16
N ASP A 49 0.67 13.81 2.84
CA ASP A 49 0.15 14.99 2.16
C ASP A 49 -1.25 15.35 2.64
N TRP A 50 -2.12 14.38 2.86
CA TRP A 50 -3.47 14.61 3.38
C TRP A 50 -3.42 15.26 4.76
N ILE A 51 -2.66 14.68 5.69
CA ILE A 51 -2.52 15.22 7.05
C ILE A 51 -1.97 16.64 7.01
N LYS A 52 -0.96 16.90 6.17
CA LYS A 52 -0.34 18.22 6.01
C LYS A 52 -1.30 19.26 5.41
N LYS A 53 -2.05 18.89 4.37
CA LYS A 53 -2.89 19.81 3.60
C LYS A 53 -4.28 20.01 4.24
N MET A 54 -4.79 19.00 4.93
CA MET A 54 -6.13 18.99 5.54
C MET A 54 -6.06 18.63 7.05
N PRO A 55 -5.35 19.42 7.88
CA PRO A 55 -5.03 19.03 9.27
C PRO A 55 -6.25 18.91 10.19
N ARG A 56 -7.41 19.44 9.78
CA ARG A 56 -8.67 19.35 10.53
C ARG A 56 -9.55 18.18 10.09
N ILE A 57 -9.16 17.43 9.07
CA ILE A 57 -9.93 16.32 8.52
C ILE A 57 -9.16 15.03 8.73
N VAL A 58 -9.68 14.17 9.60
CA VAL A 58 -9.16 12.81 9.80
C VAL A 58 -9.57 11.95 8.60
N PRO A 59 -8.61 11.39 7.83
CA PRO A 59 -8.95 10.51 6.71
C PRO A 59 -9.42 9.14 7.21
N TYR A 60 -10.54 8.67 6.67
CA TYR A 60 -11.02 7.30 6.80
C TYR A 60 -10.90 6.62 5.44
N TYR A 61 -9.95 5.70 5.30
CA TYR A 61 -9.72 4.97 4.05
C TYR A 61 -10.90 4.04 3.75
N ALA A 62 -11.56 4.23 2.61
CA ALA A 62 -12.65 3.37 2.17
C ALA A 62 -12.11 2.02 1.69
N VAL A 63 -12.21 0.99 2.55
CA VAL A 63 -11.59 -0.33 2.32
C VAL A 63 -12.07 -0.99 1.02
N LYS A 64 -13.31 -0.73 0.62
CA LYS A 64 -13.89 -1.23 -0.64
C LYS A 64 -13.12 -0.82 -1.90
N CYS A 65 -12.34 0.27 -1.84
CA CYS A 65 -11.61 0.79 -3.01
C CYS A 65 -10.44 -0.12 -3.39
N ASN A 66 -9.69 -0.62 -2.41
CA ASN A 66 -8.66 -1.63 -2.60
C ASN A 66 -8.40 -2.34 -1.25
N PRO A 67 -8.97 -3.54 -1.03
CA PRO A 67 -8.84 -4.25 0.24
C PRO A 67 -7.50 -4.99 0.39
N ASN A 68 -6.48 -4.66 -0.41
CA ASN A 68 -5.18 -5.33 -0.35
C ASN A 68 -4.57 -5.23 1.06
N PRO A 69 -4.20 -6.37 1.70
CA PRO A 69 -3.70 -6.38 3.07
C PRO A 69 -2.48 -5.49 3.31
N MET A 70 -1.59 -5.33 2.32
CA MET A 70 -0.40 -4.47 2.46
C MET A 70 -0.77 -2.99 2.48
N VAL A 71 -1.77 -2.56 1.69
CA VAL A 71 -2.28 -1.18 1.72
C VAL A 71 -2.88 -0.88 3.09
N ILE A 72 -3.73 -1.78 3.56
CA ILE A 72 -4.40 -1.67 4.84
C ILE A 72 -3.40 -1.64 5.99
N LYS A 73 -2.44 -2.57 5.97
CA LYS A 73 -1.40 -2.67 6.98
C LYS A 73 -0.53 -1.41 7.03
N LEU A 74 -0.05 -0.94 5.89
CA LEU A 74 0.72 0.31 5.80
C LEU A 74 -0.06 1.49 6.40
N LEU A 75 -1.33 1.66 5.99
CA LEU A 75 -2.17 2.75 6.49
C LEU A 75 -2.43 2.63 8.01
N ALA A 76 -2.61 1.41 8.53
CA ALA A 76 -2.78 1.17 9.96
C ALA A 76 -1.50 1.52 10.74
N ASP A 77 -0.31 1.15 10.24
CA ASP A 77 0.98 1.51 10.82
C ASP A 77 1.26 3.02 10.76
N MET A 78 0.60 3.73 9.83
CA MET A 78 0.59 5.19 9.71
C MET A 78 -0.57 5.86 10.47
N ASN A 79 -1.23 5.11 11.36
CA ASN A 79 -2.33 5.56 12.21
C ASN A 79 -3.55 6.11 11.44
N ALA A 80 -3.81 5.61 10.22
CA ALA A 80 -5.02 5.94 9.48
C ALA A 80 -6.27 5.29 10.10
N CYS A 81 -7.45 5.85 9.81
CA CYS A 81 -8.74 5.25 10.12
C CYS A 81 -9.32 4.55 8.87
N PHE A 82 -10.34 3.71 9.06
CA PHE A 82 -10.93 2.91 7.99
C PHE A 82 -12.45 3.05 7.94
N ASP A 83 -13.00 3.24 6.74
CA ASP A 83 -14.43 3.13 6.43
C ASP A 83 -14.72 1.73 5.91
N CYS A 84 -15.47 0.96 6.71
CA CYS A 84 -15.81 -0.44 6.47
C CYS A 84 -17.32 -0.59 6.27
N ALA A 85 -17.72 -1.13 5.12
CA ALA A 85 -19.14 -1.27 4.75
C ALA A 85 -19.74 -2.67 5.01
N SER A 86 -18.91 -3.65 5.38
CA SER A 86 -19.36 -5.01 5.66
C SER A 86 -18.49 -5.69 6.71
N LYS A 87 -19.07 -6.67 7.42
CA LYS A 87 -18.30 -7.60 8.23
C LYS A 87 -17.57 -8.56 7.30
N VAL A 88 -16.24 -8.57 7.37
CA VAL A 88 -15.41 -9.53 6.65
C VAL A 88 -14.55 -10.26 7.67
N ASN A 89 -14.61 -11.60 7.67
CA ASN A 89 -13.95 -12.42 8.70
C ASN A 89 -12.41 -12.43 8.60
N ASN A 90 -11.82 -11.86 7.54
CA ASN A 90 -10.39 -11.98 7.23
C ASN A 90 -9.58 -10.68 7.40
N PHE A 91 -10.15 -9.62 7.98
CA PHE A 91 -9.34 -8.47 8.38
C PHE A 91 -8.96 -8.57 9.86
N ASN A 92 -7.88 -9.29 10.17
CA ASN A 92 -7.29 -9.26 11.50
C ASN A 92 -6.54 -7.93 11.67
N PHE A 93 -7.25 -6.93 12.18
CA PHE A 93 -6.73 -5.60 12.50
C PHE A 93 -6.12 -5.48 13.90
N ILE A 94 -6.09 -6.59 14.67
CA ILE A 94 -5.62 -6.65 16.06
C ILE A 94 -4.88 -7.96 16.29
#